data_AF-A0A8B3RZH1-F1
#
_entry.id   AF-A0A8B3RZH1-F1
#
_cell.length_a   1.000
_cell.length_b   1.000
_cell.length_c   1.000
_cell.angle_alpha   90.00
_cell.angle_beta   90.00
_cell.angle_gamma   90.00
#
_symmetry.space_group_name_H-M   'P 1'
#
loop_
_entity.id
_entity.type
_entity.pdbx_description
1 polymer ?
#
loop_
_entity_poly.entity_id
_entity_poly.type
_entity_poly.pdbx_seq_one_letter_code
_entity_poly.pdbx_strand_id
1 'polypeptide(L)'
;MQAATTEVELTLDPLENNHGGLKQMQRYRISVVIEKDVDGYFAFCSELQGCYTQGDNYEEVLENIRDAIRIHIEDRGEIKKITFT
;
A
#
# COMPACT_ATOMS: atom_id res chain seq x y z
N MET A 1 -6.77 -21.84 17.47
CA MET A 1 -6.22 -20.48 17.43
C MET A 1 -6.98 -19.74 16.35
N GLN A 2 -7.61 -18.62 16.67
CA GLN A 2 -8.29 -17.80 15.66
C GLN A 2 -7.23 -16.88 15.07
N ALA A 3 -6.72 -17.21 13.88
CA ALA A 3 -6.08 -16.21 13.04
C ALA A 3 -7.14 -15.14 12.78
N ALA A 4 -6.93 -13.94 13.30
CA ALA A 4 -7.86 -12.84 13.09
C ALA A 4 -7.46 -12.17 11.76
N THR A 5 -8.16 -12.53 10.69
CA THR A 5 -7.99 -11.91 9.38
C THR A 5 -8.90 -10.68 9.31
N THR A 6 -8.31 -9.52 9.07
CA THR A 6 -8.99 -8.22 9.00
C THR A 6 -8.77 -7.62 7.63
N GLU A 7 -9.83 -7.40 6.89
CA GLU A 7 -9.76 -6.68 5.61
C GLU A 7 -9.85 -5.17 5.88
N VAL A 8 -8.79 -4.47 5.53
CA VAL A 8 -8.68 -3.02 5.64
C VAL A 8 -8.68 -2.41 4.26
N GLU A 9 -9.56 -1.45 4.07
CA GLU A 9 -9.62 -0.70 2.84
C GLU A 9 -8.87 0.62 2.98
N LEU A 10 -7.76 0.74 2.25
CA LEU A 10 -6.95 1.92 2.23
C LEU A 10 -7.42 2.84 1.11
N THR A 11 -7.88 4.03 1.49
CA THR A 11 -8.10 5.12 0.56
C THR A 11 -6.83 5.96 0.52
N LEU A 12 -6.17 5.99 -0.63
CA LEU A 12 -5.00 6.83 -0.88
C LEU A 12 -5.45 8.08 -1.62
N ASP A 13 -5.32 9.21 -0.94
CA ASP A 13 -5.57 10.51 -1.54
C ASP A 13 -4.40 10.91 -2.46
N PRO A 14 -4.68 11.67 -3.54
CA PRO A 14 -3.66 12.13 -4.45
C PRO A 14 -2.63 13.00 -3.73
N LEU A 15 -1.35 12.77 -4.03
CA LEU A 15 -0.25 13.58 -3.51
C LEU A 15 -0.27 14.95 -4.19
N GLU A 16 -0.20 16.02 -3.41
CA GLU A 16 0.05 17.36 -3.93
C GLU A 16 1.53 17.48 -4.29
N ASN A 17 1.83 17.37 -5.59
CA ASN A 17 3.19 17.54 -6.09
C ASN A 17 3.40 19.03 -6.40
N ASN A 18 4.36 19.68 -5.76
CA ASN A 18 4.76 21.08 -6.05
C ASN A 18 5.49 21.27 -7.41
N HIS A 19 5.34 20.35 -8.36
CA HIS A 19 5.86 20.48 -9.73
C HIS A 19 4.66 20.64 -10.68
N GLY A 20 4.52 21.84 -11.27
CA GLY A 20 3.37 22.31 -12.05
C GLY A 20 3.05 21.57 -13.35
N GLY A 21 2.76 20.27 -13.27
CA GLY A 21 2.17 19.47 -14.35
C GLY A 21 0.88 18.81 -13.87
N LEU A 22 -0.16 18.83 -14.70
CA LEU A 22 -1.46 18.21 -14.42
C LEU A 22 -1.31 16.70 -14.14
N LYS A 23 -1.13 16.30 -12.87
CA LYS A 23 -1.22 14.90 -12.46
C LYS A 23 -2.63 14.59 -11.96
N GLN A 24 -3.11 13.43 -12.37
CA GLN A 24 -4.51 13.03 -12.21
C GLN A 24 -4.82 12.76 -10.74
N MET A 25 -5.85 13.43 -10.20
CA MET A 25 -6.47 13.12 -8.91
C MET A 25 -7.18 11.76 -9.00
N GLN A 26 -6.43 10.66 -8.89
CA GLN A 26 -7.00 9.33 -8.81
C GLN A 26 -6.97 8.89 -7.35
N ARG A 27 -8.15 8.66 -6.78
CA ARG A 27 -8.31 8.05 -5.47
C ARG A 27 -8.18 6.55 -5.67
N TYR A 28 -7.17 5.96 -5.04
CA TYR A 28 -6.98 4.51 -5.07
C TYR A 28 -7.60 3.92 -3.82
N ARG A 29 -8.50 2.95 -4.03
CA ARG A 29 -9.14 2.17 -2.97
C ARG A 29 -8.55 0.78 -3.07
N ILE A 30 -7.76 0.39 -2.07
CA ILE A 30 -7.02 -0.86 -2.09
C ILE A 30 -7.39 -1.71 -0.89
N SER A 31 -7.75 -2.96 -1.14
CA SER A 31 -8.07 -3.95 -0.12
C SER A 31 -6.81 -4.68 0.34
N VAL A 32 -6.49 -4.49 1.63
CA VAL A 32 -5.39 -5.14 2.33
C VAL A 32 -5.94 -6.10 3.35
N VAL A 33 -5.34 -7.27 3.47
CA VAL A 33 -5.68 -8.28 4.44
C VAL A 33 -4.61 -8.28 5.52
N ILE A 34 -5.00 -8.13 6.77
CA ILE A 34 -4.12 -8.17 7.94
C ILE A 34 -4.46 -9.41 8.76
N GLU A 35 -3.48 -10.28 8.95
CA GLU A 35 -3.57 -11.47 9.77
C GLU A 35 -2.81 -11.26 11.08
N LYS A 36 -3.48 -11.53 12.20
CA LYS A 36 -2.85 -11.58 13.51
C LYS A 36 -2.35 -13.00 13.80
N ASP A 37 -1.06 -13.11 14.07
CA ASP A 37 -0.40 -14.34 14.51
C ASP A 37 -0.05 -14.29 16.01
N VAL A 38 0.63 -15.31 16.55
CA VAL A 38 0.99 -15.40 17.98
C VAL A 38 2.07 -14.41 18.38
N ASP A 39 3.00 -14.12 17.47
CA ASP A 39 4.17 -13.27 17.73
C ASP A 39 4.14 -11.93 16.96
N GLY A 40 3.07 -11.63 16.22
CA GLY A 40 2.98 -10.37 15.50
C GLY A 40 1.80 -10.28 14.54
N TYR A 41 1.94 -9.38 13.56
CA TYR A 41 0.94 -9.12 12.53
C TYR A 41 1.58 -9.24 11.15
N PHE A 42 0.78 -9.70 10.19
CA PHE A 42 1.15 -9.82 8.80
C PHE A 42 0.11 -9.09 7.96
N ALA A 43 0.52 -8.25 7.02
CA ALA A 43 -0.40 -7.65 6.07
C ALA A 43 0.02 -7.97 4.64
N PHE A 44 -0.97 -8.20 3.78
CA PHE A 44 -0.75 -8.39 2.37
C PHE A 44 -1.87 -7.75 1.56
N CYS A 45 -1.55 -7.28 0.36
CA CYS A 45 -2.52 -6.71 -0.55
C CYS A 45 -3.03 -7.78 -1.54
N SER A 46 -4.34 -8.01 -1.58
CA SER A 46 -4.96 -8.97 -2.51
C SER A 46 -4.88 -8.48 -3.96
N GLU A 47 -4.90 -7.16 -4.16
CA GLU A 47 -4.89 -6.52 -5.49
C GLU A 47 -3.46 -6.29 -6.02
N LEU A 48 -2.48 -6.13 -5.13
CA LEU A 48 -1.08 -5.93 -5.47
C LEU A 48 -0.28 -7.16 -5.06
N GLN A 49 -0.22 -8.12 -5.99
CA GLN A 49 0.56 -9.34 -5.81
C GLN A 49 2.02 -8.98 -5.52
N GLY A 50 2.52 -9.40 -4.36
CA GLY A 50 3.88 -9.16 -3.91
C GLY A 50 4.07 -8.01 -2.92
N CYS A 51 3.00 -7.28 -2.56
CA CYS A 51 3.03 -6.34 -1.44
C CYS A 51 2.64 -7.06 -0.15
N TYR A 52 3.64 -7.45 0.64
CA TYR A 52 3.50 -8.04 1.97
C TYR A 52 4.37 -7.29 2.98
N THR A 53 3.87 -7.11 4.19
CA THR A 53 4.59 -6.51 5.31
C THR A 53 4.31 -7.30 6.58
N GLN A 54 5.24 -7.21 7.53
CA GLN A 54 5.13 -7.82 8.85
C GLN A 54 5.62 -6.81 9.88
N GLY A 55 5.15 -6.94 11.11
CA GLY A 55 5.53 -6.10 12.23
C GLY A 55 4.95 -6.67 13.51
N ASP A 56 5.45 -6.17 14.64
CA ASP A 56 5.08 -6.71 15.95
C ASP A 56 3.69 -6.21 16.36
N ASN A 57 3.27 -5.06 15.81
CA ASN A 57 2.02 -4.39 16.12
C ASN A 57 1.15 -4.14 14.87
N TYR A 58 -0.17 -4.07 15.09
CA TYR A 58 -1.16 -3.82 14.04
C TYR A 58 -0.92 -2.47 13.33
N GLU A 59 -0.67 -1.41 14.11
CA GLU A 59 -0.45 -0.06 13.58
C GLU A 59 0.82 -0.01 12.71
N GLU A 60 1.91 -0.64 13.17
CA GLU A 60 3.17 -0.71 12.43
C GLU A 60 3.00 -1.42 11.08
N VAL A 61 2.35 -2.59 11.09
CA VAL A 61 2.06 -3.34 9.87
C VAL A 61 1.20 -2.55 8.89
N LEU A 62 0.20 -1.86 9.42
CA LEU A 62 -0.72 -1.04 8.64
C LEU A 62 -0.01 0.17 8.02
N GLU A 63 0.90 0.82 8.74
CA GLU A 63 1.73 1.90 8.20
C GLU A 63 2.69 1.37 7.13
N ASN A 64 3.39 0.27 7.41
CA ASN A 64 4.32 -0.35 6.49
C ASN A 64 3.65 -0.75 5.16
N ILE A 65 2.48 -1.39 5.20
CA ILE A 65 1.77 -1.80 3.98
C ILE A 65 1.22 -0.60 3.23
N ARG A 66 0.78 0.44 3.94
CA ARG A 66 0.30 1.69 3.35
C ARG A 66 1.41 2.40 2.59
N ASP A 67 2.62 2.50 3.15
CA ASP A 67 3.77 3.08 2.47
C ASP A 67 4.24 2.24 1.29
N ALA A 68 4.30 0.91 1.45
CA ALA A 68 4.66 0.00 0.36
C ALA A 68 3.70 0.15 -0.84
N ILE A 69 2.40 0.19 -0.58
CA ILE A 69 1.37 0.38 -1.61
C ILE A 69 1.49 1.78 -2.23
N ARG A 70 1.70 2.81 -1.42
CA ARG A 70 1.87 4.19 -1.89
C ARG A 70 3.05 4.30 -2.85
N ILE A 71 4.20 3.77 -2.49
CA ILE A 71 5.40 3.75 -3.34
C ILE A 71 5.11 2.95 -4.62
N HIS A 72 4.43 1.81 -4.52
CA HIS A 72 4.09 0.99 -5.69
C HIS A 72 3.15 1.72 -6.68
N ILE A 73 2.18 2.48 -6.17
CA ILE A 73 1.28 3.29 -7.00
C ILE A 73 1.99 4.53 -7.52
N GLU A 74 2.89 5.14 -6.74
CA GLU A 74 3.72 6.26 -7.19
C GLU A 74 4.60 5.83 -8.35
N ASP A 75 5.30 4.70 -8.23
CA ASP A 75 6.09 4.10 -9.30
C ASP A 75 5.22 3.82 -10.53
N ARG A 76 4.05 3.18 -10.35
CA ARG A 76 3.08 2.93 -11.44
C ARG A 76 2.51 4.22 -12.06
N GLY A 77 2.29 5.26 -11.25
CA GLY A 77 1.83 6.60 -11.64
C GLY A 77 2.93 7.47 -12.26
N GLU A 78 4.19 7.04 -12.13
CA GLU A 78 5.40 7.60 -12.74
C GLU A 78 5.96 6.73 -13.88
N ILE A 79 5.28 5.67 -14.34
CA ILE A 79 5.69 4.99 -15.59
C ILE A 79 5.20 5.77 -16.83
N LYS A 80 5.79 6.95 -17.03
CA LYS A 80 6.08 7.50 -18.37
C LYS A 80 7.44 8.21 -18.36
N LYS A 81 8.51 7.46 -18.10
CA LYS A 81 9.72 7.35 -18.94
C LYS A 81 10.84 6.71 -18.14
N ILE A 82 10.91 5.38 -18.16
CA ILE A 82 12.23 4.74 -18.27
C ILE A 82 12.49 4.69 -19.79
N THR A 83 13.12 5.73 -20.32
CA THR A 83 13.76 5.66 -21.64
C THR A 83 15.26 5.82 -21.40
N PHE A 84 15.98 4.70 -21.36
CA PHE A 84 17.41 4.73 -21.67
C PHE A 84 17.54 4.58 -23.18
N THR A 85 17.52 5.68 -23.92
CA THR A 85 18.35 5.94 -25.12
C THR A 85 18.18 7.39 -25.56
#